data_AF-A0A2E0UJX0-F1
#
_entry.id   AF-A0A2E0UJX0-F1
#
_cell.length_a   1.000
_cell.length_b   1.000
_cell.length_c   1.000
_cell.angle_alpha   90.00
_cell.angle_beta   90.00
_cell.angle_gamma   90.00
#
_symmetry.space_group_name_H-M   'P 1'
#
loop_
_entity.id
_entity.type
_entity.pdbx_description
1 polymer ?
#
loop_
_entity_poly.entity_id
_entity_poly.type
_entity_poly.pdbx_seq_one_letter_code
_entity_poly.pdbx_strand_id
1 'polypeptide(L)'
;MKQGFFAKLVYPDPFKPAGVEFELPESADVTITVTDASGQVLAILLDGVRLEKGIHSVAAPPKSPAGEPAYIKLTAITKNDRIEIAKKLT
;
A
#
# COMPACT_ATOMS: atom_id res chain seq x y z
N MET A 1 -0.17 18.26 -8.78
CA MET A 1 -0.67 16.86 -8.74
C MET A 1 0.13 16.07 -9.78
N LYS A 2 1.00 15.14 -9.38
CA LYS A 2 1.67 14.25 -10.36
C LYS A 2 0.63 13.25 -10.86
N GLN A 3 0.23 13.39 -12.12
CA GLN A 3 -0.78 12.56 -12.76
C GLN A 3 -0.24 11.12 -12.89
N GLY A 4 -1.02 10.11 -12.48
CA GLY A 4 -0.74 8.69 -12.80
C GLY A 4 -0.32 7.78 -11.65
N PHE A 5 -0.24 8.25 -10.41
CA PHE A 5 -0.08 7.36 -9.24
C PHE A 5 -1.31 7.44 -8.35
N PHE A 6 -2.07 6.34 -8.28
CA PHE A 6 -3.18 6.19 -7.35
C PHE A 6 -3.01 4.92 -6.53
N ALA A 7 -3.53 4.94 -5.30
CA ALA A 7 -3.70 3.75 -4.48
C ALA A 7 -5.09 3.80 -3.83
N LYS A 8 -5.83 2.70 -3.93
CA LYS A 8 -7.15 2.54 -3.34
C LYS A 8 -7.23 1.23 -2.58
N LEU A 9 -8.00 1.22 -1.50
CA LEU A 9 -8.31 -0.01 -0.79
C LEU A 9 -9.41 -0.76 -1.53
N VAL A 10 -9.33 -2.08 -1.53
CA VAL A 10 -10.28 -2.98 -2.18
C VAL A 10 -11.20 -3.56 -1.11
N TYR A 11 -12.50 -3.32 -1.24
CA TYR A 11 -13.52 -3.73 -0.25
C TYR A 11 -14.55 -4.67 -0.89
N PRO A 12 -14.29 -6.00 -0.92
CA PRO A 12 -15.34 -6.96 -1.23
C PRO A 12 -16.38 -7.03 -0.09
N ASP A 13 -15.96 -6.74 1.14
CA ASP A 13 -16.81 -6.49 2.31
C ASP A 13 -16.65 -5.02 2.72
N PRO A 14 -17.74 -4.25 2.91
CA PRO A 14 -17.68 -2.81 3.16
C PRO A 14 -16.99 -2.41 4.46
N PHE A 15 -16.77 -3.36 5.39
CA PHE A 15 -16.10 -3.13 6.67
C PHE A 15 -14.73 -3.79 6.74
N LYS A 16 -14.32 -4.53 5.71
CA LYS A 16 -13.05 -5.27 5.69
C LYS A 16 -12.34 -5.10 4.35
N PRO A 17 -11.29 -4.26 4.29
CA PRO A 17 -10.46 -4.18 3.11
C PRO A 17 -9.73 -5.51 2.90
N ALA A 18 -9.85 -6.08 1.70
CA ALA A 18 -9.14 -7.29 1.31
C ALA A 18 -7.75 -7.01 0.74
N GLY A 19 -7.44 -5.75 0.42
CA GLY A 19 -6.16 -5.39 -0.20
C GLY A 19 -6.04 -3.93 -0.58
N VAL A 20 -4.92 -3.63 -1.24
CA VAL A 20 -4.63 -2.35 -1.88
C VAL A 20 -4.41 -2.60 -3.38
N GLU A 21 -5.07 -1.79 -4.20
CA GLU A 21 -4.80 -1.69 -5.64
C GLU A 21 -4.09 -0.36 -5.90
N PHE A 22 -3.04 -0.38 -6.71
CA PHE A 22 -2.30 0.81 -7.08
C PHE A 22 -1.81 0.75 -8.53
N GLU A 23 -1.67 1.91 -9.15
CA GLU A 23 -1.11 2.05 -10.49
C GLU A 23 0.30 2.63 -10.43
N LEU A 24 1.24 1.97 -11.11
CA LEU A 24 2.59 2.47 -11.34
C LEU A 24 2.68 3.09 -12.74
N PRO A 25 3.03 4.38 -12.88
CA PRO A 25 3.18 5.02 -14.17
C PRO A 25 4.44 4.57 -14.93
N GLU A 26 5.43 4.04 -14.21
CA GLU A 26 6.67 3.42 -14.69
C GLU A 26 7.13 2.33 -13.71
N SER A 27 8.07 1.47 -14.12
CA SER A 27 8.58 0.39 -13.27
C SER A 27 9.32 0.94 -12.04
N ALA A 28 9.01 0.40 -10.86
CA ALA A 28 9.45 0.93 -9.58
C ALA A 28 9.80 -0.18 -8.59
N ASP A 29 10.66 0.12 -7.62
CA ASP A 29 10.90 -0.71 -6.45
C ASP A 29 9.85 -0.34 -5.39
N VAL A 30 9.01 -1.32 -5.02
CA VAL A 30 7.82 -1.09 -4.20
C VAL A 30 7.95 -1.78 -2.86
N THR A 31 7.74 -1.00 -1.80
CA THR A 31 7.60 -1.47 -0.43
C THR A 31 6.19 -1.17 0.06
N ILE A 32 5.50 -2.16 0.60
CA ILE A 32 4.18 -2.00 1.20
C ILE A 32 4.24 -2.56 2.61
N THR A 33 3.91 -1.71 3.57
CA THR A 33 3.87 -2.06 4.99
C THR A 33 2.51 -1.75 5.57
N VAL A 34 2.14 -2.52 6.58
CA VAL A 34 1.03 -2.20 7.48
C VAL A 34 1.64 -1.60 8.73
N THR A 35 1.22 -0.40 9.13
CA THR A 35 1.68 0.27 10.33
C THR A 35 0.54 0.58 11.28
N ASP A 36 0.82 0.76 12.57
CA ASP A 36 -0.11 1.37 13.52
C ASP A 36 -0.15 2.91 13.35
N ALA A 37 -0.85 3.60 14.26
CA ALA A 37 -0.90 5.06 14.29
C ALA A 37 0.42 5.72 14.73
N SER A 38 1.32 4.98 15.40
CA SER A 38 2.65 5.47 15.81
C SER A 38 3.69 5.35 14.69
N GLY A 39 3.38 4.62 13.61
CA GLY A 39 4.29 4.29 12.52
C GLY A 39 5.08 3.00 12.74
N GLN A 40 4.80 2.26 13.81
CA GLN A 40 5.37 0.93 14.03
C GLN A 40 4.89 -0.02 12.93
N VAL A 41 5.81 -0.75 12.31
CA VAL A 41 5.50 -1.76 11.30
C VAL A 41 4.89 -2.99 11.97
N LEU A 42 3.63 -3.27 11.64
CA LEU A 42 2.86 -4.43 12.08
C LEU A 42 3.03 -5.61 11.11
N ALA A 43 3.17 -5.33 9.82
CA ALA A 43 3.43 -6.33 8.78
C ALA A 43 4.12 -5.71 7.56
N ILE A 44 4.84 -6.55 6.80
CA ILE A 44 5.44 -6.19 5.51
C ILE A 44 4.76 -7.05 4.45
N LEU A 45 4.17 -6.42 3.43
CA LEU A 45 3.46 -7.09 2.34
C LEU A 45 4.31 -7.19 1.08
N LEU A 46 5.11 -6.15 0.81
CA LEU A 46 6.17 -6.14 -0.19
C LEU A 46 7.38 -5.44 0.41
N ASP A 47 8.57 -5.94 0.09
CA ASP A 47 9.83 -5.37 0.55
C ASP A 47 10.77 -5.12 -0.63
N GLY A 48 10.79 -3.88 -1.13
CA GLY A 48 11.67 -3.47 -2.23
C GLY A 48 11.48 -4.27 -3.52
N VAL A 49 10.26 -4.75 -3.78
CA VAL A 49 9.99 -5.61 -4.93
C VAL A 49 9.88 -4.76 -6.19
N ARG A 50 10.73 -5.06 -7.18
CA ARG A 50 10.68 -4.44 -8.51
C ARG A 50 9.39 -4.87 -9.22
N LEU A 51 8.52 -3.91 -9.51
CA LEU A 51 7.28 -4.11 -10.26
C LEU A 51 7.32 -3.29 -11.56
N GLU A 52 6.77 -3.86 -12.62
CA GLU A 52 6.63 -3.18 -13.91
C GLU A 52 5.53 -2.11 -13.88
N LYS A 53 5.55 -1.22 -14.87
CA LYS A 53 4.45 -0.28 -15.12
C LYS A 53 3.11 -1.03 -15.21
N GLY A 54 2.07 -0.51 -14.56
CA GLY A 54 0.71 -1.05 -14.65
C GLY A 54 -0.03 -1.05 -13.32
N ILE A 55 -1.18 -1.73 -13.31
CA ILE A 55 -2.02 -1.87 -12.12
C ILE A 55 -1.61 -3.14 -11.37
N HIS A 56 -1.41 -2.99 -10.06
CA HIS A 56 -1.01 -4.07 -9.15
C HIS A 56 -1.99 -4.13 -7.98
N SER A 57 -2.21 -5.35 -7.50
CA SER A 57 -3.05 -5.60 -6.33
C SER A 57 -2.32 -6.47 -5.34
N VAL A 58 -2.32 -6.06 -4.08
CA VAL A 58 -1.69 -6.79 -2.98
C VAL A 58 -2.74 -7.03 -1.91
N ALA A 59 -2.88 -8.29 -1.50
CA ALA A 59 -3.79 -8.67 -0.42
C ALA A 59 -3.31 -8.05 0.90
N ALA A 60 -4.24 -7.43 1.63
CA ALA A 60 -3.99 -6.94 2.98
C ALA A 60 -4.13 -8.11 3.95
N PRO A 61 -3.38 -8.11 5.07
CA PRO A 61 -3.56 -9.15 6.07
C PRO A 61 -4.97 -9.03 6.68
N PRO A 62 -5.63 -10.16 6.99
CA PRO A 62 -7.06 -10.19 7.34
C PRO A 62 -7.42 -9.51 8.66
N LYS A 63 -6.44 -9.11 9.48
CA LYS A 63 -6.65 -8.37 10.74
C LYS A 63 -5.46 -7.45 11.03
N SER A 64 -5.77 -6.19 11.34
CA SER A 64 -4.90 -5.41 12.23
C SER A 64 -4.84 -6.14 13.58
N PRO A 65 -3.66 -6.36 14.18
CA PRO A 65 -3.58 -6.86 15.55
C PRO A 65 -4.40 -5.96 16.47
N ALA A 66 -5.28 -6.55 17.29
CA ALA A 66 -5.92 -5.90 18.43
C ALA A 66 -6.92 -4.72 18.21
N GLY A 67 -7.52 -4.54 17.03
CA GLY A 67 -8.61 -3.55 16.87
C GLY A 67 -8.15 -2.09 16.88
N GLU A 68 -6.84 -1.86 16.83
CA GLU A 68 -6.23 -0.55 16.64
C GLU A 68 -6.24 -0.15 15.15
N PRO A 69 -6.37 1.16 14.85
CA PRO A 69 -6.34 1.63 13.47
C PRO A 69 -4.99 1.32 12.84
N ALA A 70 -5.02 0.54 11.76
CA ALA A 70 -3.84 0.28 10.94
C ALA A 70 -3.83 1.16 9.69
N TYR A 71 -2.67 1.26 9.07
CA TYR A 71 -2.44 2.03 7.86
C TYR A 71 -1.67 1.17 6.87
N ILE A 72 -2.08 1.15 5.61
CA ILE A 72 -1.22 0.68 4.53
C ILE A 72 -0.36 1.85 4.09
N LYS A 73 0.95 1.71 4.27
CA LYS A 73 1.96 2.60 3.73
C LYS A 73 2.59 1.95 2.50
N LEU A 74 2.42 2.60 1.36
CA LEU A 74 3.06 2.25 0.10
C LEU A 74 4.17 3.25 -0.20
N THR A 75 5.36 2.75 -0.47
CA THR A 75 6.47 3.50 -1.02
C THR A 75 6.85 2.92 -2.38
N ALA A 76 6.90 3.75 -3.41
CA ALA A 76 7.38 3.38 -4.73
C ALA A 76 8.58 4.27 -5.10
N ILE A 77 9.70 3.64 -5.44
CA ILE A 77 10.92 4.33 -5.85
C ILE A 77 11.13 4.06 -7.34
N THR A 78 11.02 5.11 -8.15
CA THR A 78 11.33 5.06 -9.58
C THR A 78 12.75 5.55 -9.82
N LYS A 79 13.20 5.58 -11.07
CA LYS A 79 14.52 6.16 -11.40
C LYS A 79 14.63 7.65 -11.04
N ASN A 80 13.51 8.37 -11.06
CA ASN A 80 13.49 9.83 -10.99
C ASN A 80 12.77 10.37 -9.75
N ASP A 81 12.09 9.51 -8.99
CA ASP A 81 11.17 9.95 -7.96
C ASP A 81 10.99 8.94 -6.83
N ARG A 82 10.54 9.44 -5.69
CA ARG A 82 10.03 8.63 -4.58
C ARG A 82 8.61 9.07 -4.29
N ILE A 83 7.69 8.11 -4.34
CA ILE A 83 6.28 8.31 -4.05
C ILE A 83 5.94 7.58 -2.76
N GLU A 84 5.21 8.25 -1.87
CA GLU A 84 4.75 7.68 -0.60
C GLU A 84 3.27 7.98 -0.41
N ILE A 85 2.48 6.94 -0.17
CA ILE A 85 1.06 7.04 0.13
C ILE A 85 0.75 6.24 1.40
N ALA A 86 0.00 6.84 2.31
CA ALA A 86 -0.61 6.15 3.44
C ALA A 86 -2.13 6.13 3.30
N LYS A 87 -2.74 4.97 3.52
CA LYS A 87 -4.20 4.78 3.55
C LYS A 87 -4.60 4.10 4.85
N LYS A 88 -5.56 4.68 5.55
CA LYS A 88 -6.09 4.13 6.79
C LYS A 88 -6.93 2.88 6.49
N LEU A 89 -6.64 1.79 7.18
CA LEU A 89 -7.45 0.57 7.26
C LEU A 89 -8.46 0.77 8.39
N THR A 90 -9.57 1.43 8.07
CA THR A 90 -10.76 1.54 8.94
C THR A 90 -11.90 0.72 8.41
#